data_AF-A0AB35TDG4-F1
#
_entry.id   AF-A0AB35TDG4-F1
#
_cell.length_a   1.000
_cell.length_b   1.000
_cell.length_c   1.000
_cell.angle_alpha   90.00
_cell.angle_beta   90.00
_cell.angle_gamma   90.00
#
_symmetry.space_group_name_H-M   'P 1'
#
loop_
_entity.id
_entity.type
_entity.pdbx_description
1 polymer ?
#
loop_
_entity_poly.entity_id
_entity_poly.type
_entity_poly.pdbx_seq_one_letter_code
_entity_poly.pdbx_strand_id
1 'polypeptide(L)'
;MSSYAEIARRRKRARALYLELRALGLDVWVEEDPDEPLNFRVVVGGLRSLSPAHADRVVRRVRGNEAGLARVLLGGPWNPDLTAIRQEGRCS
;
A
#
# COMPACT_ATOMS: atom_id res chain seq x y z
N MET A 1 24.27 0.54 7.46
CA MET A 1 24.01 -0.05 6.13
C MET A 1 22.96 -1.14 6.28
N SER A 2 21.71 -0.89 5.86
CA SER A 2 20.67 -1.94 5.85
C SER A 2 21.07 -2.98 4.81
N SER A 3 21.23 -4.23 5.24
CA SER A 3 21.60 -5.32 4.34
C SER A 3 20.53 -5.49 3.27
N TYR A 4 20.92 -5.73 2.02
CA TYR A 4 20.02 -5.99 0.90
C TYR A 4 18.91 -7.01 1.24
N ALA A 5 19.22 -8.02 2.06
CA ALA A 5 18.27 -9.02 2.54
C ALA A 5 17.14 -8.42 3.40
N GLU A 6 17.43 -7.41 4.21
CA GLU A 6 16.43 -6.72 5.03
C GLU A 6 15.47 -5.91 4.17
N ILE A 7 15.99 -5.21 3.17
CA ILE A 7 15.19 -4.46 2.18
C ILE A 7 14.29 -5.41 1.40
N ALA A 8 14.80 -6.56 0.96
CA ALA A 8 14.03 -7.58 0.26
C ALA A 8 12.91 -8.18 1.13
N ARG A 9 13.17 -8.43 2.42
CA ARG A 9 12.14 -8.91 3.37
C ARG A 9 11.04 -7.89 3.59
N ARG A 10 11.40 -6.61 3.79
CA ARG A 10 10.43 -5.51 3.93
C ARG A 10 9.56 -5.38 2.68
N ARG A 11 10.16 -5.51 1.48
CA ARG A 11 9.43 -5.54 0.20
C ARG A 11 8.44 -6.69 0.13
N LYS A 12 8.85 -7.91 0.47
CA LYS A 12 7.97 -9.08 0.43
C LYS A 12 6.76 -8.91 1.36
N ARG A 13 6.97 -8.37 2.56
CA ARG A 13 5.89 -8.08 3.53
C ARG A 13 4.94 -7.00 3.03
N ALA A 14 5.46 -5.90 2.49
CA ALA A 14 4.63 -4.83 1.96
C ALA A 14 3.79 -5.29 0.74
N ARG A 15 4.36 -6.12 -0.14
CA ARG A 15 3.62 -6.70 -1.28
C ARG A 15 2.50 -7.62 -0.81
N ALA A 16 2.78 -8.49 0.17
CA ALA A 16 1.76 -9.37 0.74
C ALA A 16 0.61 -8.54 1.35
N LEU A 17 0.93 -7.51 2.12
CA LEU A 17 -0.07 -6.62 2.69
C LEU A 17 -0.90 -5.91 1.61
N TYR A 18 -0.27 -5.38 0.56
CA TYR A 18 -1.00 -4.77 -0.55
C TYR A 18 -2.02 -5.74 -1.17
N LEU A 19 -1.61 -6.98 -1.46
CA LEU A 19 -2.50 -7.99 -2.03
C LEU A 19 -3.64 -8.37 -1.08
N GLU A 20 -3.36 -8.48 0.23
CA GLU A 20 -4.39 -8.71 1.24
C GLU A 20 -5.43 -7.58 1.26
N LEU A 21 -4.99 -6.32 1.22
CA LEU A 21 -5.90 -5.16 1.18
C LEU A 21 -6.77 -5.18 -0.09
N ARG A 22 -6.19 -5.51 -1.24
CA ARG A 22 -6.95 -5.67 -2.49
C ARG A 22 -7.94 -6.83 -2.44
N ALA A 23 -7.55 -7.96 -1.85
CA ALA A 23 -8.43 -9.12 -1.67
C ALA A 23 -9.60 -8.80 -0.74
N LEU A 24 -9.45 -7.85 0.18
CA LEU A 24 -10.53 -7.32 1.01
C LEU A 24 -11.42 -6.30 0.28
N GLY A 25 -11.18 -6.07 -1.02
CA GLY A 25 -11.92 -5.07 -1.81
C GLY A 25 -11.59 -3.63 -1.43
N LEU A 26 -10.44 -3.40 -0.78
CA LEU A 26 -10.01 -2.07 -0.39
C LEU A 26 -9.18 -1.41 -1.49
N ASP A 27 -9.39 -0.12 -1.66
CA ASP A 27 -8.56 0.70 -2.53
C ASP A 27 -7.37 1.22 -1.75
N VAL A 28 -6.18 1.20 -2.36
CA VAL A 28 -4.94 1.62 -1.72
C VAL A 28 -4.16 2.49 -2.69
N TRP A 29 -3.89 3.73 -2.30
CA TRP A 29 -3.14 4.69 -3.11
C TRP A 29 -2.22 5.54 -2.25
N VAL A 30 -1.33 6.28 -2.93
CA VAL A 30 -0.44 7.25 -2.28
C VAL A 30 -0.97 8.64 -2.58
N GLU A 31 -1.03 9.47 -1.54
CA GLU A 31 -1.27 10.91 -1.67
C GLU A 31 -0.02 11.66 -1.22
N GLU A 32 0.23 12.80 -1.84
CA GLU A 32 1.20 13.76 -1.31
C GLU A 32 0.63 14.36 -0.03
N ASP A 33 1.44 14.36 1.03
CA ASP A 33 1.08 14.91 2.31
C ASP A 33 2.32 15.62 2.88
N PRO A 34 2.40 16.96 2.79
CA PRO A 34 3.58 17.72 3.21
C PRO A 34 3.78 17.71 4.73
N ASP A 35 2.78 17.29 5.50
CA ASP A 35 2.86 17.20 6.96
C ASP A 35 3.46 15.85 7.42
N GLU A 36 3.60 14.88 6.52
CA GLU A 36 4.22 13.60 6.80
C GLU A 36 5.74 13.61 6.57
N PRO A 37 6.56 12.88 7.36
CA PRO A 37 8.02 12.87 7.22
C PRO A 37 8.55 12.43 5.85
N LEU A 38 7.71 11.75 5.06
CA LEU A 38 8.05 11.25 3.73
C LEU A 38 7.44 12.09 2.60
N ASN A 39 6.76 13.20 2.94
CA ASN A 39 5.96 14.03 2.04
C ASN A 39 4.83 13.27 1.30
N PHE A 40 4.49 12.08 1.80
CA PHE A 40 3.42 11.26 1.26
C PHE A 40 2.78 10.44 2.38
N ARG A 41 1.53 10.04 2.16
CA ARG A 41 0.80 9.07 2.98
C ARG A 41 0.21 7.95 2.14
N VAL A 42 0.01 6.79 2.75
CA VAL A 42 -0.74 5.69 2.14
C VAL A 42 -2.18 5.72 2.61
N VAL A 43 -3.10 5.95 1.68
CA VAL A 43 -4.53 6.02 1.96
C VAL A 43 -5.21 4.70 1.61
N VAL A 44 -6.16 4.30 2.45
CA VAL A 44 -6.99 3.10 2.24
C VAL A 44 -8.46 3.50 2.16
N GLY A 45 -9.05 3.30 0.99
CA GLY A 45 -10.47 3.46 0.72
C GLY A 45 -11.26 2.19 1.01
N GLY A 46 -12.59 2.32 1.12
CA GLY A 46 -13.49 1.17 1.30
C GLY A 46 -13.57 0.62 2.73
N LEU A 47 -12.89 1.23 3.71
CA LEU A 47 -12.89 0.78 5.12
C LEU A 47 -14.29 0.70 5.74
N ARG A 48 -15.24 1.52 5.26
CA ARG A 48 -16.65 1.50 5.70
C ARG A 48 -17.37 0.17 5.45
N SER A 49 -16.86 -0.65 4.53
CA SER A 49 -17.39 -1.97 4.22
C SER A 49 -16.92 -3.04 5.22
N LEU A 50 -16.01 -2.68 6.12
CA LEU A 50 -15.48 -3.54 7.18
C LEU A 50 -16.12 -3.19 8.53
N SER A 51 -16.10 -4.15 9.46
CA SER A 51 -16.46 -3.84 10.85
C SER A 51 -15.44 -2.87 11.46
N PRO A 52 -15.84 -2.00 12.41
CA PRO A 52 -14.94 -1.00 13.00
C PRO A 52 -13.64 -1.58 13.54
N ALA A 53 -13.72 -2.71 14.28
CA ALA A 53 -12.54 -3.39 14.80
C ALA A 53 -11.59 -3.92 13.70
N HIS A 54 -12.15 -4.33 12.55
CA HIS A 54 -11.37 -4.79 11.41
C HIS A 54 -10.74 -3.61 10.67
N ALA A 55 -11.49 -2.52 10.47
CA ALA A 55 -10.97 -1.28 9.89
C ALA A 55 -9.80 -0.71 10.71
N ASP A 56 -9.93 -0.65 12.04
CA ASP A 56 -8.86 -0.18 12.93
C ASP A 56 -7.61 -1.06 12.88
N ARG A 57 -7.80 -2.38 12.73
CA ARG A 57 -6.68 -3.31 12.54
C ARG A 57 -5.97 -3.06 11.21
N VAL A 58 -6.73 -2.83 10.13
CA VAL A 58 -6.19 -2.49 8.81
C VAL A 58 -5.39 -1.20 8.87
N VAL A 59 -5.95 -0.13 9.43
CA VAL A 59 -5.30 1.18 9.53
C VAL A 59 -3.98 1.09 10.30
N ARG A 60 -3.97 0.41 11.46
CA ARG A 60 -2.72 0.20 12.22
C ARG A 60 -1.66 -0.57 11.43
N ARG A 61 -2.07 -1.58 10.67
CA ARG A 61 -1.17 -2.41 9.87
C ARG A 61 -0.60 -1.64 8.67
N VAL A 62 -1.40 -0.77 8.06
CA VAL A 62 -0.98 0.14 6.98
C VAL A 62 0.05 1.13 7.49
N ARG A 63 -0.24 1.85 8.59
CA ARG A 63 0.71 2.79 9.22
C ARG A 63 2.05 2.12 9.55
N GLY A 64 2.02 0.90 10.11
CA GLY A 64 3.24 0.14 10.40
C GLY A 64 4.05 -0.30 9.18
N ASN A 65 3.49 -0.21 7.96
CA ASN A 65 4.13 -0.63 6.71
C ASN A 65 4.14 0.45 5.63
N GLU A 66 3.86 1.70 5.99
CA GLU A 66 3.56 2.80 5.08
C GLU A 66 4.67 3.03 4.05
N ALA A 67 5.92 3.18 4.50
CA ALA A 67 7.07 3.34 3.60
C ALA A 67 7.25 2.15 2.64
N GLY A 68 6.88 0.93 3.06
CA GLY A 68 6.93 -0.25 2.23
C GLY A 68 5.82 -0.27 1.18
N LEU A 69 4.60 0.09 1.58
CA LEU A 69 3.44 0.18 0.71
C LEU A 69 3.61 1.30 -0.33
N ALA A 70 4.10 2.46 0.07
CA ALA A 70 4.40 3.55 -0.86
C ALA A 70 5.42 3.14 -1.92
N ARG A 71 6.46 2.37 -1.56
CA ARG A 71 7.40 1.81 -2.55
C ARG A 71 6.74 0.83 -3.50
N VAL A 72 5.76 0.03 -3.04
CA VAL A 72 4.98 -0.87 -3.90
C VAL A 72 4.10 -0.06 -4.86
N LEU A 73 3.53 1.05 -4.41
CA LEU A 73 2.59 1.89 -5.18
C LEU A 73 3.31 2.86 -6.15
N LEU A 74 4.47 3.41 -5.76
CA LEU A 74 5.24 4.40 -6.51
C LEU A 74 6.27 3.78 -7.47
N GLY A 75 6.68 2.53 -7.26
CA GLY A 75 7.72 1.88 -8.06
C GLY A 75 7.17 1.19 -9.32
N GLY A 76 7.46 1.75 -10.50
CA GLY A 76 7.28 1.13 -11.84
C GLY A 76 8.15 -0.12 -12.07
N PRO A 77 8.55 -0.46 -13.32
CA PRO A 77 8.23 -1.67 -14.15
C PRO A 77 8.31 -3.08 -13.51
N TRP A 78 8.37 -3.19 -12.19
CA TRP A 78 8.71 -4.41 -11.44
C TRP A 78 7.50 -5.19 -10.92
N ASN A 79 6.28 -4.85 -11.37
CA ASN A 79 5.08 -5.61 -11.07
C ASN A 79 4.06 -5.45 -12.22
N PRO A 80 4.06 -6.33 -13.23
CA PRO A 80 3.12 -6.25 -14.35
C PRO A 80 1.65 -6.24 -13.87
N ASP A 81 1.35 -6.89 -12.75
CA ASP A 81 0.02 -6.88 -12.12
C ASP A 81 -0.39 -5.48 -11.64
N LEU A 82 0.55 -4.67 -11.14
CA LEU A 82 0.26 -3.30 -10.71
C LEU A 82 0.10 -2.34 -11.88
N THR A 83 0.84 -2.56 -12.97
CA THR A 83 0.65 -1.80 -14.21
C THR A 83 -0.72 -2.09 -14.80
N ALA A 84 -1.16 -3.36 -14.80
CA ALA A 84 -2.50 -3.74 -15.25
C ALA A 84 -3.60 -3.10 -14.38
N ILE A 85 -3.52 -3.19 -13.05
CA ILE A 85 -4.49 -2.58 -12.13
C ILE A 85 -4.54 -1.05 -12.28
N ARG A 86 -3.38 -0.40 -12.50
CA ARG A 86 -3.31 1.06 -12.70
C ARG A 86 -3.88 1.51 -14.05
N GLN A 87 -3.94 0.63 -15.05
CA GLN A 87 -4.61 0.88 -16.32
C GLN A 87 -6.13 0.67 -16.24
N GLU A 88 -6.60 -0.31 -15.46
CA GLU A 88 -8.04 -0.53 -15.25
C GLU A 88 -8.73 0.66 -14.56
N GLY A 89 -8.06 1.31 -13.59
CA GLY A 89 -8.59 2.50 -12.91
C GLY A 89 -8.50 3.81 -13.72
N ARG A 90 -7.91 3.79 -14.93
CA ARG A 90 -7.78 4.97 -15.81
C ARG A 90 -8.76 4.98 -16.98
N CYS A 91 -9.64 3.98 -17.09
CA CYS A 91 -10.75 4.00 -18.03
C CYS A 91 -11.95 4.73 -17.40
N SER A 92 -11.92 6.06 -17.39
CA SER A 92 -13.08 6.92 -17.22
C SER A 92 -12.87 8.22 -17.97
#